data_AF-A0A2G6HI79-F1
#
_entry.id   AF-A0A2G6HI79-F1
#
_cell.length_a   1.000
_cell.length_b   1.000
_cell.length_c   1.000
_cell.angle_alpha   90.00
_cell.angle_beta   90.00
_cell.angle_gamma   90.00
#
_symmetry.space_group_name_H-M   'P 1'
#
loop_
_entity.id
_entity.type
_entity.pdbx_description
1 polymer ?
#
loop_
_entity_poly.entity_id
_entity_poly.type
_entity_poly.pdbx_seq_one_letter_code
_entity_poly.pdbx_strand_id
1 'polypeptide(L)'
;MVDTDQIDPMIYDTMQELATRIGSRYLIWQRSAKNAAEARHWQATGFRIMREARAVNRYSKTAIEAKRAELNAIWANMPKKAPTIME
;
A
#
# COMPACT_ATOMS: atom_id res chain seq x y z
N MET A 1 -15.38 -20.28 26.20
CA MET A 1 -14.05 -19.65 26.33
C MET A 1 -13.80 -18.92 25.03
N VAL A 2 -13.69 -17.59 25.06
CA VAL A 2 -13.39 -16.81 23.85
C VAL A 2 -11.89 -16.93 23.65
N ASP A 3 -11.48 -17.77 22.71
CA ASP A 3 -10.13 -17.74 22.14
C ASP A 3 -9.91 -16.33 21.59
N THR A 4 -9.35 -15.47 22.44
CA THR A 4 -8.80 -14.21 21.98
C THR A 4 -7.45 -14.60 21.41
N ASP A 5 -7.46 -15.09 20.17
CA ASP A 5 -6.27 -15.20 19.33
C ASP A 5 -5.59 -13.83 19.45
N GLN A 6 -4.53 -13.78 20.26
CA GLN A 6 -3.83 -12.54 20.56
C GLN A 6 -3.11 -12.18 19.28
N ILE A 7 -3.81 -11.46 18.40
CA ILE A 7 -3.23 -10.99 17.15
C ILE A 7 -2.06 -10.11 17.53
N ASP A 8 -0.89 -10.57 17.13
CA ASP A 8 0.36 -9.84 17.31
C ASP A 8 0.18 -8.42 16.72
N PRO A 9 0.21 -7.37 17.54
CA PRO A 9 -0.08 -6.02 17.04
C PRO A 9 0.94 -5.58 15.98
N MET A 10 2.15 -6.15 16.00
CA MET A 10 3.23 -5.85 15.08
C MET A 10 2.93 -6.31 13.64
N ILE A 11 2.06 -7.32 13.42
CA ILE A 11 1.70 -7.74 12.06
C ILE A 11 0.88 -6.67 11.34
N TYR A 12 0.01 -5.96 12.05
CA TYR A 12 -0.75 -4.84 11.50
C TYR A 12 0.18 -3.65 11.21
N ASP A 13 1.07 -3.33 12.14
CA ASP A 13 2.03 -2.23 11.98
C ASP A 13 2.99 -2.49 10.80
N THR A 14 3.51 -3.71 10.66
CA THR A 14 4.35 -4.12 9.53
C THR A 14 3.62 -3.96 8.19
N MET A 15 2.32 -4.29 8.15
CA MET A 15 1.48 -4.08 6.97
C MET A 15 1.30 -2.59 6.66
N GLN A 16 1.05 -1.74 7.67
CA GLN A 16 0.95 -0.28 7.51
C GLN A 16 2.26 0.35 7.02
N GLU A 17 3.39 -0.11 7.54
CA GLU A 17 4.72 0.34 7.09
C GLU A 17 4.95 0.02 5.62
N LEU A 18 4.61 -1.20 5.18
CA LEU A 18 4.73 -1.59 3.78
C LEU A 18 3.85 -0.71 2.87
N ALA A 19 2.60 -0.46 3.28
CA ALA A 19 1.71 0.46 2.56
C ALA A 19 2.28 1.89 2.50
N THR A 20 2.93 2.36 3.56
CA THR A 20 3.59 3.68 3.61
C THR A 20 4.78 3.75 2.67
N ARG A 21 5.59 2.69 2.58
CA ARG A 21 6.71 2.59 1.61
C ARG A 21 6.20 2.63 0.17
N ILE A 22 5.13 1.90 -0.12
CA ILE A 22 4.45 1.93 -1.42
C ILE A 22 3.91 3.32 -1.74
N GLY A 23 3.21 3.97 -0.79
CA GLY A 23 2.71 5.34 -0.95
C GLY A 23 3.84 6.34 -1.21
N SER A 24 4.96 6.21 -0.51
CA SER A 24 6.16 7.02 -0.73
C SER A 24 6.73 6.83 -2.14
N ARG A 25 6.65 5.61 -2.69
CA ARG A 25 7.09 5.33 -4.07
C ARG A 25 6.22 6.05 -5.09
N TYR A 26 4.91 6.03 -4.92
CA TYR A 26 3.99 6.80 -5.76
C TYR A 26 4.19 8.30 -5.64
N LEU A 27 4.51 8.82 -4.45
CA LEU A 27 4.84 10.24 -4.27
C LEU A 27 6.10 10.64 -5.05
N ILE A 28 7.12 9.77 -5.08
CA ILE A 28 8.32 10.00 -5.90
C ILE A 28 7.94 10.05 -7.39
N TRP A 29 7.11 9.12 -7.86
CA TRP A 29 6.64 9.13 -9.25
C TRP A 29 5.81 10.35 -9.59
N GLN A 30 4.92 10.78 -8.68
CA GLN A 30 4.18 12.03 -8.81
C GLN A 30 5.11 13.23 -8.99
N ARG A 31 6.18 13.32 -8.18
CA ARG A 31 7.16 14.42 -8.25
C ARG A 31 8.00 14.39 -9.54
N SER A 32 8.11 13.23 -10.18
CA SER A 32 8.83 13.04 -11.45
C SER A 32 7.90 12.98 -12.68
N ALA A 33 6.60 13.24 -12.51
CA ALA A 33 5.63 13.22 -13.59
C ALA A 33 5.89 14.31 -14.63
N LYS A 34 5.62 14.01 -15.91
CA LYS A 34 5.85 14.94 -17.03
C LYS A 34 4.72 15.95 -17.18
N ASN A 35 3.53 15.60 -16.70
CA ASN A 35 2.34 16.43 -16.81
C ASN A 35 1.41 16.24 -15.59
N ALA A 36 0.39 17.10 -15.50
CA ALA A 36 -0.55 17.09 -14.38
C ALA A 36 -1.42 15.82 -14.33
N ALA A 37 -1.70 15.17 -15.46
CA ALA A 37 -2.50 13.95 -15.52
C ALA A 37 -1.74 12.77 -14.89
N GLU A 38 -0.47 12.58 -15.27
CA GLU A 38 0.42 11.59 -14.67
C GLU A 38 0.59 11.83 -13.16
N ALA A 39 0.81 13.09 -12.75
CA ALA A 39 0.94 13.43 -11.33
C ALA A 39 -0.32 13.06 -10.53
N ARG A 40 -1.51 13.39 -11.06
CA ARG A 40 -2.80 13.06 -10.43
C ARG A 40 -3.01 11.54 -10.36
N HIS A 41 -2.64 10.81 -11.40
CA HIS A 41 -2.74 9.35 -11.41
C HIS A 41 -1.88 8.72 -10.30
N TRP A 42 -0.62 9.12 -10.18
CA TRP A 42 0.26 8.61 -9.13
C TRP A 42 -0.21 8.97 -7.73
N GLN A 43 -0.65 10.22 -7.55
CA GLN A 43 -1.22 10.69 -6.29
C GLN A 43 -2.45 9.88 -5.89
N ALA A 44 -3.42 9.73 -6.80
CA ALA A 44 -4.65 8.98 -6.56
C ALA A 44 -4.36 7.52 -6.22
N THR A 45 -3.43 6.90 -6.94
CA THR A 45 -3.04 5.50 -6.71
C THR A 45 -2.37 5.30 -5.36
N GLY A 46 -1.42 6.17 -4.99
CA GLY A 46 -0.76 6.14 -3.69
C GLY A 46 -1.75 6.32 -2.54
N PHE A 47 -2.68 7.28 -2.66
CA PHE A 47 -3.73 7.49 -1.65
C PHE A 47 -4.69 6.32 -1.54
N ARG A 48 -5.09 5.71 -2.66
CA ARG A 48 -5.95 4.54 -2.66
C ARG A 48 -5.34 3.41 -1.84
N ILE A 49 -4.07 3.07 -2.10
CA ILE A 49 -3.38 1.97 -1.40
C ILE A 49 -3.28 2.25 0.10
N MET A 50 -2.89 3.47 0.50
CA MET A 50 -2.83 3.83 1.91
C MET A 50 -4.20 3.78 2.59
N ARG A 51 -5.27 4.22 1.90
CA ARG A 51 -6.64 4.17 2.41
C ARG A 51 -7.10 2.72 2.61
N GLU A 52 -6.86 1.86 1.63
CA GLU A 52 -7.23 0.44 1.70
C GLU A 52 -6.49 -0.27 2.82
N ALA A 53 -5.19 -0.01 3.00
CA ALA A 53 -4.42 -0.59 4.10
C ALA A 53 -4.97 -0.16 5.47
N ARG A 54 -5.35 1.12 5.64
CA ARG A 54 -5.98 1.63 6.88
C ARG A 54 -7.39 1.08 7.14
N ALA A 55 -8.09 0.63 6.11
CA ALA A 55 -9.43 0.07 6.23
C ALA A 55 -9.44 -1.41 6.65
N VAL A 56 -8.27 -2.07 6.69
CA VAL A 56 -8.15 -3.46 7.15
C VAL A 56 -8.54 -3.56 8.62
N ASN A 57 -9.34 -4.57 8.95
CA ASN A 57 -9.65 -4.88 10.33
C ASN A 57 -8.38 -5.34 11.07
N ARG A 58 -7.86 -4.49 11.97
CA ARG A 58 -6.67 -4.78 12.80
C ARG A 58 -6.82 -5.98 13.73
N TYR A 59 -8.05 -6.46 13.94
CA TYR A 59 -8.37 -7.63 14.76
C TYR A 59 -8.68 -8.87 13.92
N SER A 60 -8.34 -8.88 12.63
CA SER A 60 -8.46 -10.06 11.78
C SER A 60 -7.11 -10.40 11.17
N LYS A 61 -6.47 -11.44 11.71
CA LYS A 61 -5.17 -11.94 11.20
C LYS A 61 -5.26 -12.28 9.71
N THR A 62 -6.32 -12.98 9.30
CA THR A 62 -6.55 -13.32 7.90
C THR A 62 -6.67 -12.08 7.01
N ALA A 63 -7.35 -11.03 7.45
CA ALA A 63 -7.47 -9.80 6.67
C ALA A 63 -6.12 -9.06 6.55
N ILE A 64 -5.34 -9.03 7.64
CA ILE A 64 -4.00 -8.44 7.66
C ILE A 64 -3.05 -9.21 6.74
N GLU A 65 -3.03 -10.53 6.83
CA GLU A 65 -2.17 -11.38 6.00
C GLU A 65 -2.55 -11.29 4.52
N ALA A 66 -3.84 -11.29 4.19
CA ALA A 66 -4.30 -11.11 2.82
C ALA A 66 -3.85 -9.76 2.23
N LYS A 67 -4.05 -8.65 2.97
CA LYS A 67 -3.62 -7.33 2.49
C LYS A 67 -2.09 -7.22 2.45
N ARG A 68 -1.38 -7.81 3.41
CA ARG A 68 0.09 -7.87 3.40
C ARG A 68 0.61 -8.64 2.18
N ALA A 69 -0.02 -9.74 1.79
CA ALA A 69 0.35 -10.49 0.59
C ALA A 69 0.15 -9.65 -0.68
N GLU A 70 -0.99 -8.96 -0.79
CA GLU A 70 -1.28 -8.03 -1.89
C GLU A 70 -0.21 -6.91 -1.97
N LEU A 71 0.10 -6.26 -0.84
CA LEU A 71 1.10 -5.20 -0.78
C LEU A 71 2.50 -5.71 -1.13
N ASN A 72 2.87 -6.92 -0.71
CA ASN A 72 4.14 -7.52 -1.10
C ASN A 72 4.21 -7.77 -2.60
N ALA A 73 3.14 -8.27 -3.21
CA ALA A 73 3.08 -8.48 -4.66
C ALA A 73 3.22 -7.14 -5.40
N ILE A 74 2.55 -6.08 -4.94
CA ILE A 74 2.71 -4.73 -5.49
C ILE A 74 4.17 -4.29 -5.37
N TRP A 75 4.75 -4.35 -4.17
CA TRP A 75 6.12 -3.89 -3.91
C TRP A 75 7.16 -4.65 -4.75
N ALA A 76 7.03 -5.96 -4.87
CA ALA A 76 7.93 -6.80 -5.66
C ALA A 76 7.92 -6.44 -7.15
N ASN A 77 6.77 -6.01 -7.67
CA ASN A 77 6.60 -5.64 -9.07
C ASN A 77 6.77 -4.13 -9.33
N MET A 78 7.06 -3.32 -8.31
CA MET A 78 7.21 -1.89 -8.48
C MET A 78 8.54 -1.52 -9.14
N PRO A 79 8.52 -0.88 -10.33
CA PRO A 79 9.74 -0.45 -11.00
C PRO A 79 10.47 0.65 -10.22
N LYS A 80 11.77 0.81 -10.51
CA LYS A 80 12.54 1.87 -9.85
C LYS A 80 12.19 3.29 -10.32
N LYS A 81 11.71 3.40 -11.56
CA LYS A 81 11.24 4.63 -12.19
C LYS A 81 9.75 4.48 -12.47
N ALA A 82 9.04 5.60 -12.54
CA ALA A 82 7.61 5.57 -12.87
C ALA A 82 7.43 4.88 -14.23
N PRO A 83 6.53 3.89 -14.36
CA PRO A 83 6.19 3.34 -15.66
C PRO A 83 5.49 4.43 -16.49
N THR A 84 5.60 4.35 -17.81
CA THR A 84 4.87 5.28 -18.68
C THR A 84 3.38 4.96 -18.62
N ILE A 85 2.55 5.95 -18.31
CA ILE A 85 1.10 5.83 -18.42
C ILE A 85 0.77 6.23 -19.86
N MET A 86 0.31 5.28 -20.67
CA MET A 86 -0.31 5.61 -21.94
C MET A 86 -1.73 6.07 -21.63
N GLU A 87 -2.05 7.33 -21.97
CA GLU A 87 -3.43 7.86 -21.96
C GLU A 87 -4.32 7.08 -22.95
#